data_AF-A0A7X7MWB7-F1
#
_entry.id   AF-A0A7X7MWB7-F1
#
_cell.length_a   1.000
_cell.length_b   1.000
_cell.length_c   1.000
_cell.angle_alpha   90.00
_cell.angle_beta   90.00
_cell.angle_gamma   90.00
#
_symmetry.space_group_name_H-M   'P 1'
#
loop_
_entity.id
_entity.type
_entity.pdbx_description
1 polymer ?
#
loop_
_entity_poly.entity_id
_entity_poly.type
_entity_poly.pdbx_seq_one_letter_code
_entity_poly.pdbx_strand_id
1 'polypeptide(L)'
;MSDLITKMKEHKLQIGTISIFVVLYIIIPLSWIKHSVYEATTPFGTLLTGAAFAIAFLCCSEPKKIFHDPVFYLMVVADLLTLINLFLINSNKGAFLTVVDVMLALYLADKLKITNKQMIVLCIVEFFFFWYWTLTPKGYYQGFNINYGGLVLLSGLMFGMIFLEWCKRKEYNNKEKLIKGLFLALQIIVMLVGYKIISYYLSRCALIGAAVFTILILIPSKFYRMKIGNAFVWLMSIGLTVGTIPFSLFLVWLGTMRDRIQM
;
A
#
# COMPACT_ATOMS: atom_id res chain seq x y z
N MET A 1 37.50 10.82 -5.62
CA MET A 1 36.44 11.18 -6.60
C MET A 1 35.34 10.11 -6.66
N SER A 2 35.67 8.81 -6.71
CA SER A 2 34.70 7.71 -6.64
C SER A 2 33.75 7.76 -5.42
N ASP A 3 34.30 7.96 -4.21
CA ASP A 3 33.49 8.00 -2.97
C ASP A 3 32.50 9.16 -2.92
N LEU A 4 32.84 10.28 -3.55
CA LEU A 4 32.02 11.49 -3.58
C LEU A 4 30.82 11.28 -4.52
N ILE A 5 31.03 10.62 -5.65
CA ILE A 5 29.98 10.22 -6.59
C ILE A 5 29.02 9.21 -5.94
N THR A 6 29.55 8.23 -5.21
CA THR A 6 28.74 7.24 -4.49
C THR A 6 27.89 7.89 -3.40
N LYS A 7 28.47 8.75 -2.56
CA LYS A 7 27.72 9.50 -1.53
C LYS A 7 26.62 10.38 -2.12
N MET A 8 26.89 11.05 -3.25
CA MET A 8 25.88 11.84 -3.94
C MET A 8 24.71 10.99 -4.47
N LYS A 9 24.98 9.81 -5.01
CA LYS A 9 23.94 8.87 -5.47
C LYS A 9 23.09 8.38 -4.30
N GLU A 10 23.71 8.01 -3.19
CA GLU A 10 23.00 7.59 -1.98
C GLU A 10 22.14 8.71 -1.41
N HIS A 11 22.65 9.93 -1.39
CA HIS A 11 21.89 11.09 -0.92
C HIS A 11 20.66 11.38 -1.78
N LYS A 12 20.80 11.36 -3.11
CA LYS A 12 19.66 11.49 -4.03
C LYS A 12 18.59 10.42 -3.76
N LEU A 13 19.01 9.16 -3.63
CA LEU A 13 18.10 8.07 -3.35
C LEU A 13 17.34 8.27 -2.03
N GLN A 14 18.02 8.77 -1.00
CA GLN A 14 17.37 9.10 0.28
C GLN A 14 16.33 10.21 0.13
N ILE A 15 16.58 11.24 -0.68
CA ILE A 15 15.59 12.30 -0.97
C ILE A 15 14.33 11.68 -1.59
N GLY A 16 14.48 10.79 -2.56
CA GLY A 16 13.35 10.09 -3.19
C GLY A 16 12.57 9.19 -2.21
N THR A 17 13.26 8.45 -1.35
CA THR A 17 12.58 7.66 -0.31
C THR A 17 11.82 8.56 0.67
N ILE A 18 12.45 9.66 1.11
CA ILE A 18 11.85 10.58 2.08
C ILE A 18 10.64 11.30 1.49
N SER A 19 10.65 11.69 0.20
CA SER A 19 9.49 12.35 -0.43
C SER A 19 8.25 11.46 -0.38
N ILE A 20 8.39 10.19 -0.73
CA ILE A 20 7.31 9.19 -0.65
C ILE A 20 6.85 9.03 0.80
N PHE A 21 7.79 8.96 1.74
CA PHE A 21 7.47 8.79 3.16
C PHE A 21 6.63 9.95 3.70
N VAL A 22 7.09 11.17 3.45
CA VAL A 22 6.41 12.39 3.90
C VAL A 22 5.03 12.49 3.28
N VAL A 23 4.87 12.18 2.00
CA VAL A 23 3.56 12.31 1.36
C VAL A 23 2.62 11.18 1.76
N LEU A 24 3.01 9.92 1.56
CA LEU A 24 2.11 8.77 1.76
C LEU A 24 1.81 8.47 3.22
N TYR A 25 2.76 8.72 4.12
CA TYR A 25 2.67 8.25 5.51
C TYR A 25 2.62 9.37 6.54
N ILE A 26 2.75 10.63 6.11
CA ILE A 26 2.55 11.80 6.97
C ILE A 26 1.42 12.67 6.42
N ILE A 27 1.59 13.29 5.27
CA ILE A 27 0.62 14.29 4.75
C ILE A 27 -0.75 13.66 4.49
N ILE A 28 -0.80 12.53 3.78
CA ILE A 28 -2.07 11.86 3.48
C ILE A 28 -2.74 11.36 4.77
N PRO A 29 -2.07 10.65 5.69
CA PRO A 29 -2.71 10.26 6.95
C PRO A 29 -3.12 11.44 7.83
N LEU A 30 -2.37 12.55 7.83
CA LEU A 30 -2.77 13.77 8.54
C LEU A 30 -4.08 14.36 7.98
N SER A 31 -4.36 14.20 6.68
CA SER A 31 -5.65 14.61 6.09
C SER A 31 -6.84 13.92 6.76
N TRP A 32 -6.62 12.72 7.29
CA TRP A 32 -7.62 11.86 7.91
C TRP A 32 -7.86 12.16 9.40
N ILE A 33 -7.27 13.23 9.93
CA ILE A 33 -7.46 13.67 11.33
C ILE A 33 -8.82 14.36 11.54
N LYS A 34 -9.33 15.11 10.56
CA LYS A 34 -10.66 15.75 10.66
C LYS A 34 -11.34 15.70 9.31
N HIS A 35 -12.67 15.57 9.31
CA HIS A 35 -13.45 15.51 8.08
C HIS A 35 -13.26 16.76 7.20
N SER A 36 -13.28 17.95 7.80
CA SER A 36 -13.07 19.21 7.07
C SER A 36 -11.69 19.30 6.40
N VAL A 37 -10.65 18.76 7.05
CA VAL A 37 -9.30 18.68 6.48
C VAL A 37 -9.29 17.68 5.33
N TYR A 38 -9.90 16.52 5.52
CA TYR A 38 -10.04 15.48 4.50
C TYR A 38 -10.76 16.02 3.25
N GLU A 39 -11.91 16.68 3.39
CA GLU A 39 -12.63 17.25 2.25
C GLU A 39 -11.79 18.29 1.50
N ALA A 40 -11.07 19.14 2.22
CA ALA A 40 -10.23 20.17 1.63
C ALA A 40 -9.00 19.59 0.89
N THR A 41 -8.48 18.44 1.33
CA THR A 41 -7.19 17.92 0.87
C THR A 41 -7.29 16.70 -0.06
N THR A 42 -8.37 15.92 0.04
CA THR A 42 -8.60 14.73 -0.80
C THR A 42 -8.52 15.01 -2.30
N PRO A 43 -9.06 16.13 -2.83
CA PRO A 43 -8.92 16.46 -4.25
C PRO A 43 -7.46 16.57 -4.72
N PHE A 44 -6.54 16.88 -3.81
CA PHE A 44 -5.11 17.04 -4.09
C PHE A 44 -4.28 15.80 -3.75
N GLY A 45 -4.88 14.78 -3.10
CA GLY A 45 -4.15 13.59 -2.63
C GLY A 45 -3.34 12.93 -3.75
N THR A 46 -3.98 12.65 -4.89
CA THR A 46 -3.35 12.04 -6.06
C THR A 46 -2.26 12.92 -6.69
N LEU A 47 -2.41 14.25 -6.63
CA LEU A 47 -1.40 15.18 -7.14
C LEU A 47 -0.15 15.20 -6.24
N LEU A 48 -0.36 15.18 -4.93
CA LEU A 48 0.73 15.12 -3.96
C LEU A 48 1.49 13.79 -4.08
N THR A 49 0.80 12.67 -4.23
CA THR A 49 1.43 11.36 -4.47
C THR A 49 2.21 11.34 -5.78
N GLY A 50 1.62 11.83 -6.86
CA GLY A 50 2.31 11.94 -8.15
C GLY A 50 3.57 12.80 -8.07
N ALA A 51 3.53 13.92 -7.36
CA ALA A 51 4.72 14.74 -7.13
C ALA A 51 5.80 13.99 -6.33
N ALA A 52 5.41 13.27 -5.28
CA ALA A 52 6.35 12.48 -4.47
C ALA A 52 7.02 11.37 -5.28
N PHE A 53 6.24 10.64 -6.08
CA PHE A 53 6.74 9.59 -6.94
C PHE A 53 7.56 10.13 -8.10
N ALA A 54 7.22 11.28 -8.67
CA ALA A 54 8.04 11.94 -9.69
C ALA A 54 9.41 12.35 -9.11
N ILE A 55 9.46 12.93 -7.92
CA ILE A 55 10.71 13.23 -7.22
C ILE A 55 11.52 11.94 -7.02
N ALA A 56 10.88 10.88 -6.52
CA ALA A 56 11.54 9.59 -6.32
C ALA A 56 12.07 8.99 -7.61
N PHE A 57 11.29 9.04 -8.70
CA PHE A 57 11.69 8.58 -10.02
C PHE A 57 12.92 9.31 -10.53
N LEU A 58 12.94 10.64 -10.46
CA LEU A 58 14.10 11.46 -10.85
C LEU A 58 15.33 11.21 -9.97
N CYS A 59 15.12 10.88 -8.70
CA CYS A 59 16.21 10.56 -7.76
C CYS A 59 16.81 9.16 -7.99
N CYS A 60 16.00 8.20 -8.44
CA CYS A 60 16.41 6.80 -8.62
C CYS A 60 16.88 6.50 -10.05
N SER A 61 16.44 7.28 -11.03
CA SER A 61 16.57 6.92 -12.45
C SER A 61 17.66 7.72 -13.14
N GLU A 62 18.56 7.03 -13.84
CA GLU A 62 19.55 7.65 -14.72
C GLU A 62 18.97 7.65 -16.16
N PRO A 63 18.79 8.81 -16.83
CA PRO A 63 18.08 8.88 -18.12
C PRO A 63 18.53 7.86 -19.16
N LYS A 64 19.85 7.60 -19.27
CA LYS A 64 20.41 6.62 -20.21
C LYS A 64 20.01 5.18 -19.91
N LYS A 65 19.84 4.81 -18.63
CA LYS A 65 19.49 3.45 -18.20
C LYS A 65 18.01 3.16 -18.32
N ILE A 66 17.16 4.19 -18.17
CA ILE A 66 15.69 4.05 -18.25
C ILE A 66 15.26 3.48 -19.60
N PHE A 67 15.84 3.96 -20.69
CA PHE A 67 15.54 3.48 -22.05
C PHE A 67 16.03 2.05 -22.34
N HIS A 68 16.69 1.41 -21.38
CA HIS A 68 17.11 0.01 -21.47
C HIS A 68 16.40 -0.86 -20.43
N ASP A 69 15.47 -0.29 -19.64
CA ASP A 69 14.73 -0.99 -18.60
C ASP A 69 13.38 -1.50 -19.15
N PRO A 70 13.19 -2.83 -19.33
CA PRO A 70 11.92 -3.37 -19.81
C PRO A 70 10.74 -3.10 -18.87
N VAL A 71 10.99 -2.92 -17.57
CA VAL A 71 9.93 -2.60 -16.58
C VAL A 71 9.43 -1.18 -16.78
N PHE A 72 10.31 -0.25 -17.20
CA PHE A 72 9.90 1.10 -17.57
C PHE A 72 8.95 1.09 -18.78
N TYR A 73 9.26 0.30 -19.81
CA TYR A 73 8.37 0.19 -20.98
C TYR A 73 7.03 -0.46 -20.63
N LEU A 74 7.03 -1.47 -19.76
CA LEU A 74 5.80 -2.08 -19.27
C LEU A 74 4.92 -1.05 -18.54
N MET A 75 5.53 -0.24 -17.67
CA MET A 75 4.85 0.87 -16.97
C MET A 75 4.23 1.85 -17.96
N VAL A 76 5.01 2.37 -18.92
CA VAL A 76 4.53 3.34 -19.92
C VAL A 76 3.40 2.76 -20.77
N VAL A 77 3.52 1.50 -21.22
CA VAL A 77 2.45 0.85 -22.01
C VAL A 77 1.20 0.66 -21.18
N ALA A 78 1.32 0.26 -19.92
CA ALA A 78 0.17 0.12 -19.01
C ALA A 78 -0.53 1.46 -18.77
N ASP A 79 0.23 2.54 -18.57
CA ASP A 79 -0.30 3.89 -18.41
C ASP A 79 -1.01 4.37 -19.69
N LEU A 80 -0.43 4.13 -20.87
CA LEU A 80 -1.03 4.48 -22.16
C LEU A 80 -2.34 3.72 -22.42
N LEU A 81 -2.35 2.40 -22.19
CA LEU A 81 -3.55 1.58 -22.36
C LEU A 81 -4.65 2.01 -21.38
N THR A 82 -4.26 2.35 -20.14
CA THR A 82 -5.20 2.85 -19.15
C THR A 82 -5.74 4.23 -19.54
N LEU A 83 -4.91 5.12 -20.06
CA LEU A 83 -5.35 6.42 -20.57
C LEU A 83 -6.37 6.28 -21.68
N ILE A 84 -6.11 5.40 -22.66
CA ILE A 84 -7.05 5.10 -23.75
C ILE A 84 -8.36 4.57 -23.16
N ASN A 85 -8.30 3.61 -22.25
CA ASN A 85 -9.50 3.04 -21.64
C ASN A 85 -10.31 4.09 -20.85
N LEU A 86 -9.63 4.89 -20.02
CA LEU A 86 -10.27 5.95 -19.23
C LEU A 86 -10.89 7.05 -20.11
N PHE A 87 -10.25 7.36 -21.24
CA PHE A 87 -10.79 8.26 -22.25
C PHE A 87 -12.07 7.68 -22.89
N LEU A 88 -12.05 6.40 -23.27
CA LEU A 88 -13.21 5.71 -23.88
C LEU A 88 -14.43 5.67 -22.94
N ILE A 89 -14.22 5.54 -21.64
CA ILE A 89 -15.31 5.51 -20.64
C ILE A 89 -15.63 6.88 -20.03
N ASN A 90 -15.06 7.98 -20.54
CA ASN A 90 -15.23 9.34 -20.02
C ASN A 90 -14.95 9.48 -18.51
N SER A 91 -13.91 8.82 -18.02
CA SER A 91 -13.55 8.85 -16.60
C SER A 91 -12.93 10.18 -16.18
N ASN A 92 -13.08 10.53 -14.90
CA ASN A 92 -12.49 11.74 -14.33
C ASN A 92 -10.95 11.72 -14.41
N LYS A 93 -10.34 12.88 -14.70
CA LYS A 93 -8.88 13.06 -14.84
C LYS A 93 -8.07 12.54 -13.64
N GLY A 94 -8.63 12.59 -12.43
CA GLY A 94 -7.98 12.07 -11.22
C GLY A 94 -7.76 10.56 -11.23
N ALA A 95 -8.62 9.79 -11.92
CA ALA A 95 -8.47 8.34 -12.03
C ALA A 95 -7.23 7.94 -12.84
N PHE A 96 -6.88 8.72 -13.87
CA PHE A 96 -5.66 8.51 -14.64
C PHE A 96 -4.43 8.68 -13.77
N LEU A 97 -4.36 9.77 -13.00
CA LEU A 97 -3.21 10.03 -12.15
C LEU A 97 -3.03 8.97 -11.06
N THR A 98 -4.12 8.40 -10.53
CA THR A 98 -4.03 7.29 -9.58
C THR A 98 -3.38 6.05 -10.20
N VAL A 99 -3.69 5.75 -11.47
CA VAL A 99 -3.07 4.61 -12.15
C VAL A 99 -1.59 4.86 -12.39
N VAL A 100 -1.24 6.05 -12.88
CA VAL A 100 0.16 6.46 -13.06
C VAL A 100 0.94 6.35 -11.75
N ASP A 101 0.36 6.83 -10.64
CA ASP A 101 0.99 6.74 -9.32
C ASP A 101 1.22 5.28 -8.88
N VAL A 102 0.25 4.40 -9.10
CA VAL A 102 0.38 2.97 -8.77
C VAL A 102 1.45 2.30 -9.64
N MET A 103 1.46 2.58 -10.95
CA MET A 103 2.46 2.03 -11.87
C MET A 103 3.86 2.53 -11.54
N LEU A 104 3.99 3.82 -11.20
CA LEU A 104 5.24 4.42 -10.78
C LEU A 104 5.70 3.87 -9.42
N ALA A 105 4.78 3.63 -8.48
CA ALA A 105 5.09 2.97 -7.22
C ALA A 105 5.63 1.55 -7.43
N LEU A 106 5.02 0.77 -8.33
CA LEU A 106 5.47 -0.57 -8.69
C LEU A 106 6.85 -0.54 -9.36
N TYR A 107 7.07 0.39 -10.30
CA TYR A 107 8.36 0.58 -10.94
C TYR A 107 9.46 0.97 -9.94
N LEU A 108 9.14 1.75 -8.90
CA LEU A 108 10.10 2.21 -7.89
C LEU A 108 10.32 1.22 -6.74
N ALA A 109 9.46 0.20 -6.60
CA ALA A 109 9.44 -0.72 -5.45
C ALA A 109 10.78 -1.44 -5.22
N ASP A 110 11.49 -1.81 -6.29
CA ASP A 110 12.80 -2.47 -6.24
C ASP A 110 14.00 -1.50 -6.33
N LYS A 111 13.73 -0.22 -6.66
CA LYS A 111 14.77 0.81 -6.87
C LYS A 111 15.01 1.66 -5.64
N LEU A 112 14.00 1.82 -4.78
CA LEU A 112 14.11 2.58 -3.54
C LEU A 112 14.82 1.76 -2.45
N LYS A 113 15.71 2.42 -1.72
CA LYS A 113 16.32 1.84 -0.51
C LYS A 113 15.62 2.41 0.71
N ILE A 114 14.92 1.52 1.41
CA ILE A 114 14.34 1.83 2.72
C ILE A 114 15.20 1.18 3.80
N THR A 115 15.69 1.97 4.74
CA THR A 115 16.45 1.47 5.89
C THR A 115 15.52 0.80 6.91
N ASN A 116 16.07 -0.10 7.73
CA ASN A 116 15.31 -0.73 8.81
C ASN A 116 14.69 0.30 9.77
N LYS A 117 15.42 1.38 10.08
CA LYS A 117 14.90 2.46 10.94
C LYS A 117 13.68 3.13 10.32
N GLN A 118 13.76 3.45 9.03
CA GLN A 118 12.65 4.02 8.26
C GLN A 118 11.43 3.09 8.24
N MET A 119 11.62 1.80 7.97
CA MET A 119 10.53 0.81 8.00
C MET A 119 9.86 0.72 9.37
N ILE A 120 10.64 0.71 10.47
CA ILE A 120 10.08 0.64 11.83
C ILE A 120 9.27 1.91 12.13
N VAL A 121 9.77 3.08 11.77
CA VAL A 121 9.04 4.35 11.95
C VAL A 121 7.71 4.31 11.19
N LEU A 122 7.71 3.86 9.93
CA LEU A 122 6.46 3.68 9.18
C LEU A 122 5.49 2.75 9.89
N CYS A 123 5.98 1.60 10.37
CA CYS A 123 5.11 0.64 11.04
C CYS A 123 4.51 1.21 12.33
N ILE A 124 5.27 1.99 13.10
CA ILE A 124 4.78 2.65 14.31
C ILE A 124 3.73 3.71 13.96
N VAL A 125 3.99 4.56 12.97
CA VAL A 125 3.07 5.62 12.55
C VAL A 125 1.75 5.02 12.07
N GLU A 126 1.80 4.06 11.16
CA GLU A 126 0.60 3.37 10.64
C GLU A 126 -0.16 2.62 11.74
N PHE A 127 0.56 1.98 12.68
CA PHE A 127 -0.09 1.31 13.80
C PHE A 127 -0.75 2.29 14.79
N PHE A 128 -0.16 3.47 14.97
CA PHE A 128 -0.81 4.56 15.71
C PHE A 128 -2.09 5.01 15.00
N PHE A 129 -2.06 5.17 13.67
CA PHE A 129 -3.25 5.52 12.88
C PHE A 129 -4.36 4.48 13.01
N PHE A 130 -4.02 3.18 13.02
CA PHE A 130 -4.97 2.11 13.31
C PHE A 130 -5.69 2.32 14.65
N TRP A 131 -4.95 2.58 15.72
CA TRP A 131 -5.53 2.82 17.05
C TRP A 131 -6.35 4.10 17.10
N TYR A 132 -5.86 5.16 16.47
CA TYR A 132 -6.57 6.43 16.39
C TYR A 132 -7.95 6.30 15.71
N TRP A 133 -8.02 5.57 14.60
CA TRP A 133 -9.27 5.27 13.88
C TRP A 133 -10.15 4.22 14.58
N THR A 134 -9.54 3.39 15.43
CA THR A 134 -10.22 2.39 16.27
C THR A 134 -10.92 3.04 17.46
N LEU A 135 -10.22 3.91 18.20
CA LEU A 135 -10.70 4.51 19.45
C LEU A 135 -11.77 5.58 19.20
N THR A 136 -11.71 6.24 18.06
CA THR A 136 -12.71 7.23 17.63
C THR A 136 -13.21 6.82 16.26
N PRO A 137 -14.33 6.08 16.16
CA PRO A 137 -14.78 5.56 14.87
C PRO A 137 -15.11 6.70 13.90
N LYS A 138 -14.23 6.95 12.94
CA LYS A 138 -14.31 8.08 12.01
C LYS A 138 -14.96 7.78 10.67
N GLY A 139 -15.39 6.54 10.42
CA GLY A 139 -15.92 6.14 9.11
C GLY A 139 -17.24 6.81 8.75
N TYR A 140 -18.25 6.01 8.41
CA TYR A 140 -19.57 6.49 8.03
C TYR A 140 -20.14 7.56 8.99
N TYR A 141 -19.87 7.42 10.29
CA TYR A 141 -20.39 8.28 11.36
C TYR A 141 -19.80 9.70 11.41
N GLN A 142 -18.72 9.98 10.69
CA GLN A 142 -18.14 11.34 10.60
C GLN A 142 -18.05 11.86 9.16
N GLY A 143 -18.76 11.23 8.22
CA GLY A 143 -18.84 11.66 6.81
C GLY A 143 -17.75 11.07 5.89
N PHE A 144 -16.80 10.31 6.44
CA PHE A 144 -15.74 9.70 5.63
C PHE A 144 -16.26 8.51 4.81
N ASN A 145 -15.68 8.31 3.63
CA ASN A 145 -16.02 7.19 2.76
C ASN A 145 -15.61 5.85 3.42
N ILE A 146 -16.56 4.91 3.47
CA ILE A 146 -16.46 3.61 4.16
C ILE A 146 -15.26 2.78 3.67
N ASN A 147 -14.97 2.80 2.37
CA ASN A 147 -13.87 2.03 1.81
C ASN A 147 -12.51 2.61 2.17
N TYR A 148 -12.40 3.94 2.29
CA TYR A 148 -11.17 4.58 2.78
C TYR A 148 -10.95 4.30 4.27
N GLY A 149 -12.00 4.37 5.10
CA GLY A 149 -11.89 3.99 6.52
C GLY A 149 -11.44 2.54 6.70
N GLY A 150 -11.97 1.63 5.89
CA GLY A 150 -11.50 0.23 5.85
C GLY A 150 -10.05 0.08 5.40
N LEU A 151 -9.61 0.87 4.41
CA LEU A 151 -8.22 0.85 3.94
C LEU A 151 -7.25 1.30 5.05
N VAL A 152 -7.55 2.38 5.76
CA VAL A 152 -6.73 2.88 6.88
C VAL A 152 -6.63 1.84 8.00
N LEU A 153 -7.74 1.20 8.34
CA LEU A 153 -7.76 0.17 9.37
C LEU A 153 -6.97 -1.08 8.93
N LEU A 154 -7.12 -1.51 7.68
CA LEU A 154 -6.39 -2.66 7.15
C LEU A 154 -4.88 -2.37 7.06
N SER A 155 -4.48 -1.22 6.49
CA SER A 155 -3.07 -0.85 6.36
C SER A 155 -2.41 -0.72 7.73
N GLY A 156 -3.02 0.02 8.65
CA GLY A 156 -2.49 0.20 9.99
C GLY A 156 -2.45 -1.11 10.80
N LEU A 157 -3.42 -2.01 10.60
CA LEU A 157 -3.38 -3.36 11.17
C LEU A 157 -2.19 -4.16 10.62
N MET A 158 -2.00 -4.19 9.30
CA MET A 158 -0.91 -4.93 8.66
C MET A 158 0.46 -4.42 9.13
N PHE A 159 0.66 -3.11 9.13
CA PHE A 159 1.90 -2.48 9.59
C PHE A 159 2.13 -2.69 11.10
N GLY A 160 1.07 -2.65 11.91
CA GLY A 160 1.13 -3.02 13.33
C GLY A 160 1.57 -4.46 13.55
N MET A 161 1.04 -5.39 12.77
CA MET A 161 1.45 -6.81 12.84
C MET A 161 2.92 -7.01 12.46
N ILE A 162 3.40 -6.29 11.44
CA ILE A 162 4.83 -6.28 11.06
C ILE A 162 5.69 -5.71 12.19
N PHE A 163 5.27 -4.62 12.83
CA PHE A 163 5.97 -4.04 13.97
C PHE A 163 6.06 -5.01 15.16
N LEU A 164 4.94 -5.63 15.53
CA LEU A 164 4.91 -6.62 16.62
C LEU A 164 5.79 -7.84 16.30
N GLU A 165 5.81 -8.29 15.04
CA GLU A 165 6.69 -9.38 14.59
C GLU A 165 8.16 -8.99 14.71
N TRP A 166 8.50 -7.75 14.35
CA TRP A 166 9.84 -7.22 14.52
C TRP A 166 10.27 -7.18 16.00
N CYS A 167 9.41 -6.69 16.90
CA CYS A 167 9.65 -6.69 18.34
C CYS A 167 9.87 -8.12 18.88
N LYS A 168 8.99 -9.05 18.52
CA LYS A 168 9.10 -10.47 18.90
C LYS A 168 10.42 -11.10 18.44
N ARG A 169 10.90 -10.76 17.24
CA ARG A 169 12.18 -11.25 16.70
C ARG A 169 13.39 -10.62 17.37
N LYS A 170 13.33 -9.34 17.73
CA LYS A 170 14.41 -8.69 18.49
C LYS A 170 14.64 -9.38 19.83
N GLU A 171 13.55 -9.70 20.53
CA GLU A 171 13.59 -10.43 21.80
C GLU A 171 13.89 -11.94 21.63
N TYR A 172 13.79 -12.47 20.41
CA TYR A 172 14.20 -13.84 20.11
C TYR A 172 15.68 -14.09 20.41
N ASN A 173 16.51 -13.08 20.20
CA ASN A 173 17.94 -13.12 20.49
C ASN A 173 18.26 -13.10 21.99
N ASN A 174 17.33 -12.64 22.83
CA ASN A 174 17.48 -12.54 24.29
C ASN A 174 17.00 -13.79 25.06
N LYS A 175 16.59 -14.87 24.36
CA LYS A 175 16.15 -16.17 24.92
C LYS A 175 14.95 -16.16 25.89
N GLU A 176 14.27 -15.04 26.11
CA GLU A 176 13.12 -14.99 27.02
C GLU A 176 11.84 -15.56 26.39
N LYS A 177 11.47 -16.79 26.78
CA LYS A 177 10.25 -17.47 26.29
C LYS A 177 8.95 -16.76 26.68
N LEU A 178 8.91 -16.11 27.84
CA LEU A 178 7.73 -15.41 28.35
C LEU A 178 7.33 -14.23 27.45
N ILE A 179 8.31 -13.39 27.11
CA ILE A 179 8.12 -12.21 26.25
C ILE A 179 7.63 -12.62 24.85
N LYS A 180 8.09 -13.76 24.33
CA LYS A 180 7.60 -14.31 23.05
C LYS A 180 6.10 -14.64 23.11
N GLY A 181 5.67 -15.27 24.21
CA GLY A 181 4.26 -15.59 24.45
C GLY A 181 3.40 -14.34 24.51
N LEU A 182 3.89 -13.29 25.18
CA LEU A 182 3.20 -12.00 25.28
C LEU A 182 3.04 -11.31 23.92
N PHE A 183 4.08 -11.24 23.09
CA PHE A 183 3.96 -10.65 21.75
C PHE A 183 3.05 -11.45 20.82
N LEU A 184 3.06 -12.77 20.92
CA LEU A 184 2.13 -13.61 20.16
C LEU A 184 0.67 -13.38 20.61
N ALA A 185 0.43 -13.34 21.92
CA ALA A 185 -0.89 -13.03 22.46
C ALA A 185 -1.35 -11.64 22.01
N LEU A 186 -0.46 -10.64 22.03
CA LEU A 186 -0.75 -9.28 21.58
C LEU A 186 -1.09 -9.25 20.07
N GLN A 187 -0.34 -9.97 19.23
CA GLN A 187 -0.64 -10.11 17.79
C GLN A 187 -2.04 -10.69 17.56
N ILE A 188 -2.42 -11.74 18.30
CA ILE A 188 -3.75 -12.36 18.21
C ILE A 188 -4.83 -11.37 18.64
N ILE A 189 -4.64 -10.68 19.77
CA ILE A 189 -5.59 -9.68 20.29
C ILE A 189 -5.79 -8.54 19.29
N VAL A 190 -4.70 -7.96 18.77
CA VAL A 190 -4.75 -6.86 17.81
C VAL A 190 -5.48 -7.27 16.53
N MET A 191 -5.22 -8.50 16.05
CA MET A 191 -5.91 -9.04 14.88
C MET A 191 -7.42 -9.22 15.15
N LEU A 192 -7.82 -9.82 16.27
CA LEU A 192 -9.23 -9.96 16.64
C LEU A 192 -9.95 -8.61 16.77
N VAL A 193 -9.30 -7.62 17.40
CA VAL A 193 -9.81 -6.25 17.50
C VAL A 193 -9.96 -5.63 16.11
N GLY A 194 -8.94 -5.77 15.26
CA GLY A 194 -8.96 -5.29 13.88
C GLY A 194 -10.12 -5.86 13.07
N TYR A 195 -10.33 -7.18 13.10
CA TYR A 195 -11.48 -7.82 12.44
C TYR A 195 -12.82 -7.28 12.93
N LYS A 196 -13.00 -7.19 14.25
CA LYS A 196 -14.25 -6.70 14.84
C LYS A 196 -14.55 -5.28 14.37
N ILE A 197 -13.55 -4.42 14.33
CA ILE A 197 -13.72 -3.01 13.93
C ILE A 197 -13.92 -2.90 12.43
N ILE A 198 -13.12 -3.57 11.60
CA ILE A 198 -13.30 -3.56 10.14
C ILE A 198 -14.69 -4.07 9.77
N SER A 199 -15.16 -5.13 10.45
CA SER A 199 -16.53 -5.63 10.30
C SER A 199 -17.58 -4.62 10.73
N TYR A 200 -17.35 -3.90 11.84
CA TYR A 200 -18.25 -2.84 12.32
C TYR A 200 -18.36 -1.69 11.31
N TYR A 201 -17.27 -1.34 10.64
CA TYR A 201 -17.25 -0.35 9.56
C TYR A 201 -17.92 -0.84 8.26
N LEU A 202 -18.35 -2.10 8.19
CA LEU A 202 -18.98 -2.72 7.01
C LEU A 202 -18.11 -2.64 5.74
N SER A 203 -16.80 -2.47 5.88
CA SER A 203 -15.87 -2.40 4.74
C SER A 203 -15.56 -3.81 4.24
N ARG A 204 -16.37 -4.31 3.32
CA ARG A 204 -16.28 -5.67 2.76
C ARG A 204 -14.91 -5.95 2.15
N CYS A 205 -14.35 -4.99 1.41
CA CYS A 205 -13.04 -5.13 0.79
C CYS A 205 -11.91 -5.25 1.84
N ALA A 206 -11.97 -4.42 2.89
CA ALA A 206 -10.98 -4.49 3.98
C ALA A 206 -11.11 -5.79 4.77
N LEU A 207 -12.32 -6.34 4.93
CA LEU A 207 -12.55 -7.60 5.62
C LEU A 207 -12.00 -8.79 4.83
N ILE A 208 -12.20 -8.82 3.51
CA ILE A 208 -11.58 -9.82 2.62
C ILE A 208 -10.05 -9.67 2.65
N GLY A 209 -9.54 -8.43 2.59
CA GLY A 209 -8.11 -8.16 2.69
C GLY A 209 -7.51 -8.65 4.00
N ALA A 210 -8.19 -8.42 5.13
CA ALA A 210 -7.79 -8.93 6.44
C ALA A 210 -7.78 -10.46 6.46
N ALA A 211 -8.83 -11.12 5.92
CA ALA A 211 -8.92 -12.58 5.79
C ALA A 211 -7.73 -13.18 5.05
N VAL A 212 -7.45 -12.64 3.86
CA VAL A 212 -6.29 -13.06 3.05
C VAL A 212 -4.99 -12.82 3.82
N PHE A 213 -4.81 -11.65 4.44
CA PHE A 213 -3.61 -11.34 5.22
C PHE A 213 -3.40 -12.29 6.40
N THR A 214 -4.47 -12.63 7.14
CA THR A 214 -4.41 -13.60 8.24
C THR A 214 -4.03 -14.99 7.74
N ILE A 215 -4.59 -15.44 6.62
CA ILE A 215 -4.19 -16.73 6.03
C ILE A 215 -2.70 -16.71 5.69
N LEU A 216 -2.22 -15.64 5.05
CA LEU A 216 -0.81 -15.51 4.66
C LEU A 216 0.14 -15.47 5.86
N ILE A 217 -0.22 -14.78 6.94
CA ILE A 217 0.66 -14.67 8.13
C ILE A 217 0.71 -15.96 8.95
N LEU A 218 -0.34 -16.79 8.89
CA LEU A 218 -0.37 -18.09 9.58
C LEU A 218 0.49 -19.15 8.89
N ILE A 219 0.83 -18.97 7.61
CA ILE A 219 1.72 -19.87 6.89
C ILE A 219 3.15 -19.78 7.49
N PRO A 220 3.77 -20.91 7.88
CA PRO A 220 5.10 -20.90 8.50
C PRO A 220 6.16 -20.24 7.61
N SER A 221 7.02 -19.40 8.18
CA SER A 221 8.10 -18.73 7.43
C SER A 221 9.08 -19.66 6.69
N LYS A 222 9.12 -20.95 7.06
CA LYS A 222 9.88 -21.97 6.35
C LYS A 222 9.27 -22.30 4.98
N PHE A 223 7.93 -22.30 4.87
CA PHE A 223 7.20 -22.57 3.63
C PHE A 223 7.63 -21.61 2.52
N TYR A 224 7.64 -20.31 2.80
CA TYR A 224 8.04 -19.26 1.84
C TYR A 224 9.49 -19.37 1.35
N ARG A 225 10.35 -20.12 2.04
CA ARG A 225 11.74 -20.36 1.63
C ARG A 225 11.91 -21.62 0.79
N MET A 226 10.89 -22.48 0.73
CA MET A 226 10.90 -23.70 -0.06
C MET A 226 10.53 -23.39 -1.51
N LYS A 227 10.99 -24.21 -2.46
CA LYS A 227 10.60 -24.09 -3.88
C LYS A 227 9.08 -24.03 -4.08
N ILE A 228 8.33 -24.82 -3.31
CA ILE A 228 6.86 -24.84 -3.36
C ILE A 228 6.23 -23.52 -2.88
N GLY A 229 6.80 -22.88 -1.85
CA GLY A 229 6.34 -21.58 -1.39
C GLY A 229 6.65 -20.47 -2.38
N ASN A 230 7.83 -20.50 -3.01
CA ASN A 230 8.15 -19.59 -4.10
C ASN A 230 7.20 -19.76 -5.29
N ALA A 231 6.88 -21.01 -5.66
CA ALA A 231 5.91 -21.30 -6.71
C ALA A 231 4.50 -20.81 -6.34
N PHE A 232 4.08 -20.98 -5.08
CA PHE A 232 2.82 -20.46 -4.56
C PHE A 232 2.74 -18.92 -4.69
N VAL A 233 3.78 -18.20 -4.26
CA VAL A 233 3.83 -16.74 -4.40
C VAL A 233 3.76 -16.32 -5.87
N TRP A 234 4.52 -16.98 -6.74
CA TRP A 234 4.48 -16.73 -8.18
C TRP A 234 3.09 -16.96 -8.78
N LEU A 235 2.43 -18.07 -8.42
CA LEU A 235 1.09 -18.38 -8.88
C LEU A 235 0.06 -17.37 -8.37
N MET A 236 0.18 -16.90 -7.13
CA MET A 236 -0.68 -15.82 -6.65
C MET A 236 -0.41 -14.52 -7.39
N SER A 237 0.85 -14.15 -7.63
CA SER A 237 1.18 -12.93 -8.37
C SER A 237 0.63 -12.97 -9.78
N ILE A 238 0.87 -14.06 -10.52
CA ILE A 238 0.32 -14.25 -11.87
C ILE A 238 -1.21 -14.29 -11.83
N GLY A 239 -1.80 -15.06 -10.90
CA GLY A 239 -3.24 -15.21 -10.76
C GLY A 239 -3.94 -13.89 -10.45
N LEU A 240 -3.34 -13.05 -9.60
CA LEU A 240 -3.83 -11.70 -9.32
C LEU A 240 -3.66 -10.79 -10.54
N THR A 241 -2.49 -10.77 -11.20
CA THR A 241 -2.23 -9.93 -12.38
C THR A 241 -3.09 -10.32 -13.58
N VAL A 242 -3.28 -11.61 -13.85
CA VAL A 242 -4.14 -12.09 -14.93
C VAL A 242 -5.59 -11.92 -14.53
N GLY A 243 -5.94 -12.17 -13.26
CA GLY A 243 -7.30 -12.09 -12.73
C GLY A 243 -7.87 -10.67 -12.68
N THR A 244 -7.03 -9.63 -12.62
CA THR A 244 -7.51 -8.24 -12.75
C THR A 244 -8.12 -7.95 -14.12
N ILE A 245 -7.65 -8.61 -15.20
CA ILE A 245 -8.18 -8.40 -16.56
C ILE A 245 -9.64 -8.83 -16.69
N PRO A 246 -10.04 -10.11 -16.43
CA PRO A 246 -11.43 -10.51 -16.50
C PRO A 246 -12.29 -9.81 -15.45
N PHE A 247 -11.73 -9.45 -14.29
CA PHE A 247 -12.45 -8.65 -13.29
C PHE A 247 -12.79 -7.25 -13.82
N SER A 248 -11.82 -6.55 -14.44
CA SER A 248 -12.05 -5.26 -15.09
C SER A 248 -13.05 -5.37 -16.24
N LEU A 249 -12.95 -6.40 -17.09
CA LEU A 249 -13.92 -6.64 -18.17
C LEU A 249 -15.33 -6.90 -17.64
N PHE A 250 -15.44 -7.67 -16.56
CA PHE A 250 -16.72 -7.94 -15.88
C PHE A 250 -17.33 -6.67 -15.29
N LEU A 251 -16.52 -5.80 -14.68
CA LEU A 251 -16.98 -4.50 -14.17
C LEU A 251 -17.46 -3.57 -15.28
N VAL A 252 -16.73 -3.49 -16.40
CA VAL A 252 -17.16 -2.72 -17.58
C VAL A 252 -18.48 -3.26 -18.11
N TRP A 253 -18.59 -4.58 -18.27
CA TRP A 253 -19.83 -5.23 -18.70
C TRP A 253 -21.01 -4.94 -17.76
N LEU A 254 -20.81 -5.05 -16.43
CA LEU A 254 -21.82 -4.68 -15.43
C LEU A 254 -22.21 -3.20 -15.51
N GLY A 255 -21.24 -2.31 -15.72
CA GLY A 255 -21.50 -0.87 -15.93
C GLY A 255 -22.40 -0.64 -17.14
N THR A 256 -22.06 -1.26 -18.28
CA THR A 256 -22.88 -1.14 -19.50
C THR A 256 -24.29 -1.74 -19.35
N MET A 257 -24.46 -2.76 -18.51
CA MET A 257 -25.78 -3.32 -18.19
C MET A 257 -26.61 -2.37 -17.34
N ARG A 258 -26.01 -1.67 -16.37
CA ARG A 258 -26.70 -0.68 -15.54
C ARG A 258 -27.29 0.43 -16.40
N ASP A 259 -26.52 0.96 -17.35
CA ASP A 259 -26.97 2.05 -18.22
C ASP A 259 -28.14 1.62 -19.13
N ARG A 260 -28.19 0.34 -19.52
CA ARG A 260 -29.33 -0.24 -20.28
C ARG A 260 -30.58 -0.48 -19.44
N ILE A 261 -30.45 -0.63 -18.13
CA ILE A 261 -31.59 -0.85 -17.22
C ILE A 261 -32.20 0.50 -16.77
N GLN A 262 -31.44 1.60 -16.88
CA GLN A 262 -31.88 2.94 -16.50
C GLN A 262 -32.44 3.78 -17.67
N MET A 263 -32.40 3.27 -18.90
CA MET A 263 -33.15 3.78 -20.06
C MET A 263 -34.48 3.06 -20.21
#